data_AF-A0A497M1I5-F1
#
_entry.id   AF-A0A497M1I5-F1
#
_cell.length_a   1.000
_cell.length_b   1.000
_cell.length_c   1.000
_cell.angle_alpha   90.00
_cell.angle_beta   90.00
_cell.angle_gamma   90.00
#
_symmetry.space_group_name_H-M   'P 1'
#
loop_
_entity.id
_entity.type
_entity.pdbx_description
1 polymer ?
#
loop_
_entity_poly.entity_id
_entity_poly.type
_entity_poly.pdbx_seq_one_letter_code
_entity_poly.pdbx_strand_id
1 'polypeptide(L)'
;MAELLAEKGLKALGEVILKKGYPDVLLDVNGVRIIIEAKKLGRRDELRRSCVERLDRGMCDICVMVEYLRLSVPSISPSVKDLKDALLRGRYNVGFMTYIDRVGLEKWLKEFKPKIKTDFYEDVEFQDLVTYLMSVYEYTVREDVVTPVVNRIRFVVEDFARSVLVSGVDIVRLKDALELRGGSSESEE
;
A
#
# COMPACT_ATOMS: atom_id res chain seq x y z
N MET A 1 6.64 -14.99 -10.69
CA MET A 1 7.27 -14.13 -9.66
C MET A 1 6.66 -14.34 -8.29
N ALA A 2 5.35 -14.16 -8.11
CA ALA A 2 4.72 -14.34 -6.81
C ALA A 2 4.90 -15.72 -6.16
N GLU A 3 4.83 -16.80 -6.94
CA GLU A 3 5.18 -18.14 -6.43
C GLU A 3 6.59 -18.19 -5.86
N LEU A 4 7.57 -17.58 -6.54
CA LEU A 4 8.94 -17.52 -6.04
C LEU A 4 9.05 -16.68 -4.78
N LEU A 5 8.34 -15.55 -4.69
CA LEU A 5 8.33 -14.71 -3.49
C LEU A 5 7.69 -15.44 -2.30
N ALA A 6 6.62 -16.18 -2.54
CA ALA A 6 6.01 -17.06 -1.54
C ALA A 6 7.00 -18.15 -1.09
N GLU A 7 7.60 -18.89 -2.03
CA GLU A 7 8.50 -20.02 -1.77
C GLU A 7 9.82 -19.60 -1.10
N LYS A 8 10.42 -18.47 -1.52
CA LYS A 8 11.79 -18.07 -1.17
C LYS A 8 11.89 -16.95 -0.13
N GLY A 9 10.79 -16.27 0.16
CA GLY A 9 10.80 -15.12 1.08
C GLY A 9 9.68 -15.16 2.11
N LEU A 10 8.44 -15.00 1.65
CA LEU A 10 7.30 -14.65 2.51
C LEU A 10 6.81 -15.82 3.38
N LYS A 11 7.11 -17.08 3.03
CA LYS A 11 6.76 -18.24 3.87
C LYS A 11 7.42 -18.21 5.25
N ALA A 12 8.52 -17.46 5.40
CA ALA A 12 9.15 -17.22 6.70
C ALA A 12 8.31 -16.30 7.61
N LEU A 13 7.41 -15.50 7.05
CA LEU A 13 6.55 -14.57 7.78
C LEU A 13 5.24 -15.21 8.26
N GLY A 14 4.78 -16.28 7.61
CA GLY A 14 3.52 -16.93 7.97
C GLY A 14 2.92 -17.74 6.82
N GLU A 15 1.62 -18.02 6.93
CA GLU A 15 0.86 -18.63 5.84
C GLU A 15 0.76 -17.64 4.67
N VAL A 16 1.08 -18.12 3.46
CA VAL A 16 1.01 -17.34 2.25
C VAL A 16 -0.06 -17.93 1.33
N ILE A 17 -1.12 -17.16 1.09
CA ILE A 17 -2.20 -17.55 0.17
C ILE A 17 -2.00 -16.86 -1.18
N LEU A 18 -1.86 -17.66 -2.23
CA LEU A 18 -1.80 -17.20 -3.62
C LEU A 18 -3.21 -17.22 -4.23
N LYS A 19 -3.76 -16.05 -4.56
CA LYS A 19 -5.04 -15.96 -5.28
C LYS A 19 -4.77 -15.65 -6.76
N LYS A 20 -5.26 -16.52 -7.66
CA LYS A 20 -5.25 -16.32 -9.12
C LYS A 20 -6.51 -15.55 -9.53
N GLY A 21 -6.36 -14.45 -10.29
CA GLY A 21 -7.48 -13.60 -10.72
C GLY A 21 -7.00 -12.17 -10.99
N TYR A 22 -7.92 -11.22 -11.18
CA TYR A 22 -7.61 -9.79 -11.12
C TYR A 22 -7.68 -9.35 -9.64
N PRO A 23 -6.64 -8.73 -9.06
CA PRO A 23 -5.39 -8.18 -9.63
C PRO A 23 -4.31 -9.22 -10.01
N ASP A 24 -3.36 -8.83 -10.88
CA ASP A 24 -2.36 -9.69 -11.55
C ASP A 24 -1.70 -10.76 -10.65
N VAL A 25 -1.30 -10.41 -9.43
CA VAL A 25 -1.07 -11.40 -8.35
C VAL A 25 -1.36 -10.80 -6.99
N LEU A 26 -2.17 -11.50 -6.18
CA LEU A 26 -2.40 -11.21 -4.77
C LEU A 26 -1.74 -12.28 -3.87
N LEU A 27 -0.92 -11.82 -2.94
CA LEU A 27 -0.34 -12.58 -1.84
C LEU A 27 -1.00 -12.10 -0.54
N ASP A 28 -1.53 -13.01 0.25
CA ASP A 28 -2.03 -12.72 1.59
C ASP A 28 -1.09 -13.36 2.61
N VAL A 29 -0.45 -12.53 3.43
CA VAL A 29 0.52 -12.95 4.45
C VAL A 29 0.02 -12.46 5.81
N ASN A 30 -0.52 -13.37 6.61
CA ASN A 30 -1.15 -13.06 7.91
C ASN A 30 -2.18 -11.91 7.85
N GLY A 31 -2.98 -11.84 6.78
CA GLY A 31 -3.99 -10.79 6.58
C GLY A 31 -3.46 -9.52 5.93
N VAL A 32 -2.15 -9.40 5.71
CA VAL A 32 -1.56 -8.32 4.91
C VAL A 32 -1.62 -8.70 3.44
N ARG A 33 -2.35 -7.91 2.67
CA ARG A 33 -2.56 -8.12 1.24
C ARG A 33 -1.49 -7.40 0.45
N ILE A 34 -0.74 -8.15 -0.33
CA ILE A 34 0.36 -7.66 -1.17
C ILE A 34 0.01 -7.92 -2.64
N ILE A 35 0.00 -6.86 -3.45
CA ILE A 35 -0.14 -6.97 -4.91
C ILE A 35 1.20 -6.71 -5.57
N ILE A 36 1.52 -7.48 -6.61
CA ILE A 36 2.71 -7.27 -7.44
C ILE A 36 2.27 -6.87 -8.85
N GLU A 37 2.56 -5.62 -9.21
CA GLU A 37 2.38 -5.08 -10.55
C GLU A 37 3.71 -5.13 -11.28
N ALA A 38 3.76 -5.77 -12.45
CA ALA A 38 5.00 -5.96 -13.18
C ALA A 38 4.89 -5.54 -14.66
N LYS A 39 5.87 -4.79 -15.15
CA LYS A 39 5.94 -4.32 -16.55
C LYS A 39 7.36 -4.43 -17.11
N LYS A 40 7.47 -4.33 -18.44
CA LYS A 40 8.76 -4.14 -19.12
C LYS A 40 9.32 -2.73 -18.85
N LEU A 41 10.63 -2.58 -19.05
CA LEU A 41 11.35 -1.30 -18.95
C LEU A 41 10.64 -0.15 -19.70
N GLY A 42 10.58 1.03 -19.07
CA GLY A 42 10.04 2.26 -19.62
C GLY A 42 8.57 2.54 -19.28
N ARG A 43 7.96 1.76 -18.36
CA ARG A 43 6.51 1.85 -18.03
C ARG A 43 6.23 2.18 -16.57
N ARG A 44 7.13 2.91 -15.91
CA ARG A 44 7.01 3.25 -14.48
C ARG A 44 5.75 4.05 -14.15
N ASP A 45 5.32 4.96 -15.03
CA ASP A 45 4.11 5.74 -14.78
C ASP A 45 2.83 4.90 -14.89
N GLU A 46 2.83 3.85 -15.71
CA GLU A 46 1.75 2.85 -15.71
C GLU A 46 1.78 2.04 -14.41
N LEU A 47 2.96 1.54 -13.99
CA LEU A 47 3.12 0.82 -12.72
C LEU A 47 2.62 1.64 -11.53
N ARG A 48 3.02 2.91 -11.45
CA ARG A 48 2.62 3.82 -10.38
C ARG A 48 1.11 4.04 -10.36
N ARG A 49 0.51 4.31 -11.53
CA ARG A 49 -0.95 4.47 -11.64
C ARG A 49 -1.71 3.22 -11.22
N SER A 50 -1.27 2.04 -11.68
CA SER A 50 -1.86 0.78 -11.25
C SER A 50 -1.80 0.62 -9.73
N CYS A 51 -0.63 0.81 -9.12
CA CYS A 51 -0.48 0.66 -7.67
C CYS A 51 -1.31 1.66 -6.86
N VAL A 52 -1.39 2.92 -7.30
CA VAL A 52 -2.27 3.93 -6.70
C VAL A 52 -3.72 3.46 -6.75
N GLU A 53 -4.20 3.00 -7.90
CA GLU A 53 -5.57 2.52 -8.06
C GLU A 53 -5.85 1.29 -7.17
N ARG A 54 -4.89 0.37 -7.03
CA ARG A 54 -5.04 -0.80 -6.14
C ARG A 54 -5.22 -0.40 -4.68
N LEU A 55 -4.40 0.52 -4.20
CA LEU A 55 -4.46 1.01 -2.82
C LEU A 55 -5.73 1.83 -2.58
N ASP A 56 -6.11 2.71 -3.50
CA ASP A 56 -7.30 3.56 -3.38
C ASP A 56 -8.60 2.75 -3.36
N ARG A 57 -8.62 1.62 -4.05
CA ARG A 57 -9.74 0.67 -4.02
C ARG A 57 -9.70 -0.30 -2.84
N GLY A 58 -8.72 -0.16 -1.95
CA GLY A 58 -8.54 -1.03 -0.78
C GLY A 58 -8.25 -2.48 -1.15
N MET A 59 -7.65 -2.75 -2.32
CA MET A 59 -7.38 -4.12 -2.79
C MET A 59 -6.18 -4.75 -2.11
N CYS A 60 -5.23 -3.93 -1.65
CA CYS A 60 -4.01 -4.34 -0.97
C CYS A 60 -3.60 -3.33 0.09
N ASP A 61 -2.70 -3.75 0.97
CA ASP A 61 -2.05 -2.90 1.97
C ASP A 61 -0.64 -2.50 1.50
N ILE A 62 -0.02 -3.35 0.67
CA ILE A 62 1.28 -3.14 0.02
C ILE A 62 1.14 -3.42 -1.49
N CYS A 63 1.58 -2.48 -2.32
CA CYS A 63 1.72 -2.68 -3.76
C CYS A 63 3.21 -2.61 -4.16
N VAL A 64 3.66 -3.65 -4.86
CA VAL A 64 5.03 -3.80 -5.33
C VAL A 64 5.05 -3.51 -6.83
N MET A 65 5.87 -2.54 -7.24
CA MET A 65 6.11 -2.20 -8.64
C MET A 65 7.39 -2.89 -9.09
N VAL A 66 7.31 -3.71 -10.14
CA VAL A 66 8.46 -4.42 -10.70
C VAL A 66 8.64 -4.07 -12.16
N GLU A 67 9.78 -3.50 -12.49
CA GLU A 67 10.19 -3.25 -13.87
C GLU A 67 11.28 -4.26 -14.25
N TYR A 68 11.02 -5.08 -15.27
CA TYR A 68 11.97 -6.07 -15.75
C TYR A 68 13.09 -5.41 -16.57
N LEU A 69 14.31 -5.35 -16.01
CA LEU A 69 15.47 -4.77 -16.68
C LEU A 69 16.18 -5.79 -17.57
N ARG A 70 16.50 -6.96 -17.00
CA ARG A 70 17.10 -8.09 -17.74
C ARG A 70 16.47 -9.39 -17.30
N LEU A 71 15.76 -10.04 -18.22
CA LEU A 71 15.25 -11.41 -18.07
C LEU A 71 15.76 -12.24 -19.24
N SER A 72 16.72 -13.13 -18.97
CA SER A 72 17.24 -14.05 -19.97
C SER A 72 16.43 -15.34 -19.94
N VAL A 73 15.52 -15.50 -20.89
CA VAL A 73 14.75 -16.74 -21.07
C VAL A 73 15.47 -17.58 -22.12
N PRO A 74 15.96 -18.79 -21.78
CA PRO A 74 16.91 -19.54 -22.61
C PRO A 74 16.30 -20.17 -23.88
N SER A 75 14.98 -20.19 -24.04
CA SER A 75 14.33 -20.84 -25.18
C SER A 75 13.14 -20.04 -25.73
N ILE A 76 12.80 -20.33 -26.98
CA ILE A 76 11.63 -19.78 -27.69
C ILE A 76 10.32 -20.37 -27.13
N SER A 77 10.39 -21.53 -26.46
CA SER A 77 9.25 -22.18 -25.79
C SER A 77 9.66 -22.59 -24.37
N PRO A 78 9.69 -21.62 -23.43
CA PRO A 78 10.20 -21.84 -22.09
C PRO A 78 9.24 -22.67 -21.24
N SER A 79 9.78 -23.60 -20.45
CA SER A 79 9.03 -24.27 -19.41
C SER A 79 8.81 -23.35 -18.19
N VAL A 80 7.90 -23.74 -17.29
CA VAL A 80 7.70 -23.03 -16.01
C VAL A 80 9.00 -22.96 -15.20
N LYS A 81 9.83 -24.02 -15.24
CA LYS A 81 11.12 -24.05 -14.58
C LYS A 81 12.08 -23.02 -15.19
N ASP A 82 12.14 -22.93 -16.53
CA ASP A 82 12.98 -21.95 -17.22
C ASP A 82 12.57 -20.52 -16.87
N LEU A 83 11.27 -20.25 -16.74
CA LEU A 83 10.76 -18.95 -16.31
C LEU A 83 11.11 -18.66 -14.84
N LYS A 84 11.01 -19.66 -13.94
CA LYS A 84 11.42 -19.50 -12.53
C LYS A 84 12.92 -19.20 -12.44
N ASP A 85 13.75 -19.93 -13.17
CA ASP A 85 15.20 -19.73 -13.19
C ASP A 85 15.61 -18.40 -13.84
N ALA A 86 14.87 -17.93 -14.86
CA ALA A 86 15.06 -16.63 -15.47
C ALA A 86 14.70 -15.49 -14.51
N LEU A 87 13.63 -15.64 -13.73
CA LEU A 87 13.25 -14.68 -12.69
C LEU A 87 14.28 -14.67 -11.55
N LEU A 88 14.76 -15.82 -11.10
CA LEU A 88 15.77 -15.86 -10.03
C LEU A 88 17.09 -15.17 -10.42
N ARG A 89 17.46 -15.23 -11.70
CA ARG A 89 18.67 -14.59 -12.26
C ARG A 89 18.40 -13.21 -12.88
N GLY A 90 17.16 -12.73 -12.78
CA GLY A 90 16.73 -11.48 -13.38
C GLY A 90 17.29 -10.26 -12.64
N ARG A 91 17.30 -9.14 -13.35
CA ARG A 91 17.57 -7.81 -12.77
C ARG A 91 16.33 -6.95 -12.91
N TYR A 92 16.04 -6.17 -11.88
CA TYR A 92 14.78 -5.45 -11.73
C TYR A 92 15.00 -4.02 -11.29
N ASN A 93 14.09 -3.12 -11.65
CA ASN A 93 13.89 -1.91 -10.87
C ASN A 93 12.63 -2.11 -10.04
N VAL A 94 12.69 -1.87 -8.72
CA VAL A 94 11.61 -2.21 -7.80
C VAL A 94 11.19 -1.02 -6.97
N GLY A 95 9.89 -0.77 -6.91
CA GLY A 95 9.30 0.26 -6.07
C GLY A 95 8.24 -0.34 -5.16
N PHE A 96 7.97 0.33 -4.04
CA PHE A 96 6.98 -0.12 -3.06
C PHE A 96 6.08 1.05 -2.71
N MET A 97 4.79 0.76 -2.54
CA MET A 97 3.82 1.75 -2.09
C MET A 97 2.88 1.07 -1.10
N THR A 98 2.73 1.67 0.08
CA THR A 98 1.80 1.17 1.09
C THR A 98 0.64 2.13 1.28
N TYR A 99 -0.40 1.68 1.98
CA TYR A 99 -1.51 2.56 2.35
C TYR A 99 -1.05 3.76 3.21
N ILE A 100 0.04 3.59 3.98
CA ILE A 100 0.65 4.65 4.79
C ILE A 100 1.18 5.76 3.89
N ASP A 101 2.01 5.39 2.91
CA ASP A 101 2.61 6.32 1.95
C ASP A 101 1.55 6.99 1.06
N ARG A 102 0.53 6.22 0.65
CA ARG A 102 -0.50 6.68 -0.27
C ARG A 102 -1.39 7.78 0.31
N VAL A 103 -1.72 7.68 1.60
CA VAL A 103 -2.61 8.64 2.29
C VAL A 103 -1.81 9.80 2.91
N GLY A 104 -0.48 9.70 2.95
CA GLY A 104 0.36 10.70 3.57
C GLY A 104 0.29 10.62 5.10
N LEU A 105 0.17 9.42 5.67
CA LEU A 105 0.07 9.20 7.12
C LEU A 105 1.43 9.35 7.82
N GLU A 106 2.52 9.21 7.08
CA GLU A 106 3.90 9.31 7.58
C GLU A 106 4.14 10.61 8.35
N LYS A 107 3.51 11.71 7.92
CA LYS A 107 3.63 13.02 8.57
C LYS A 107 3.07 13.06 9.99
N TRP A 108 2.27 12.07 10.38
CA TRP A 108 1.66 11.96 11.70
C TRP A 108 2.30 10.89 12.58
N LEU A 109 3.20 10.09 12.01
CA LEU A 109 3.94 9.07 12.72
C LEU A 109 5.27 9.68 13.21
N LYS A 110 5.33 10.06 14.49
CA LYS A 110 6.44 10.84 15.08
C LYS A 110 7.82 10.19 14.97
N GLU A 111 7.87 8.86 14.86
CA GLU A 111 9.11 8.08 14.75
C GLU A 111 9.28 7.42 13.37
N PHE A 112 8.33 7.64 12.46
CA PHE A 112 8.38 7.04 11.13
C PHE A 112 9.38 7.79 10.28
N LYS A 113 10.56 7.18 10.14
CA LYS A 113 11.48 7.50 9.06
C LYS A 113 11.26 6.43 8.00
N PRO A 114 10.58 6.71 6.89
CA PRO A 114 10.62 5.79 5.78
C PRO A 114 12.11 5.62 5.44
N LYS A 115 12.64 4.40 5.54
CA LYS A 115 14.04 4.12 5.21
C LYS A 115 14.36 4.43 3.73
N ILE A 116 13.34 4.78 2.94
CA ILE A 116 13.33 4.75 1.49
C ILE A 116 12.72 6.07 1.00
N LYS A 117 13.56 6.90 0.38
CA LYS A 117 13.15 8.17 -0.28
C LYS A 117 13.07 8.05 -1.81
N THR A 118 13.46 6.90 -2.36
CA THR A 118 13.58 6.67 -3.80
C THR A 118 12.36 5.93 -4.32
N ASP A 119 11.74 6.46 -5.37
CA ASP A 119 10.57 5.83 -6.03
C ASP A 119 10.84 4.40 -6.49
N PHE A 120 12.08 4.12 -6.92
CA PHE A 120 12.55 2.80 -7.34
C PHE A 120 13.96 2.55 -6.83
N TYR A 121 14.22 1.33 -6.39
CA TYR A 121 15.54 0.74 -6.31
C TYR A 121 15.92 0.21 -7.69
N GLU A 122 17.07 0.62 -8.19
CA GLU A 122 17.52 0.32 -9.55
C GLU A 122 18.41 -0.91 -9.58
N ASP A 123 18.31 -1.68 -10.65
CA ASP A 123 19.19 -2.82 -10.97
C ASP A 123 19.43 -3.78 -9.79
N VAL A 124 18.33 -4.28 -9.21
CA VAL A 124 18.35 -5.15 -8.03
C VAL A 124 18.20 -6.61 -8.41
N GLU A 125 18.73 -7.50 -7.56
CA GLU A 125 18.54 -8.94 -7.71
C GLU A 125 17.23 -9.41 -7.07
N PHE A 126 16.84 -10.65 -7.37
CA PHE A 126 15.66 -11.25 -6.76
C PHE A 126 15.76 -11.32 -5.22
N GLN A 127 16.94 -11.61 -4.67
CA GLN A 127 17.14 -11.65 -3.21
C GLN A 127 17.02 -10.27 -2.56
N ASP A 128 17.47 -9.21 -3.24
CA ASP A 128 17.31 -7.84 -2.77
C ASP A 128 15.83 -7.44 -2.78
N LEU A 129 15.09 -7.77 -3.85
CA LEU A 129 13.63 -7.57 -3.90
C LEU A 129 12.92 -8.24 -2.72
N VAL A 130 13.27 -9.49 -2.39
CA VAL A 130 12.73 -10.17 -1.21
C VAL A 130 13.06 -9.38 0.06
N THR A 131 14.32 -8.99 0.24
CA THR A 131 14.79 -8.24 1.42
C THR A 131 14.05 -6.92 1.60
N TYR A 132 13.85 -6.18 0.51
CA TYR A 132 13.11 -4.92 0.52
C TYR A 132 11.63 -5.15 0.81
N LEU A 133 11.01 -6.16 0.20
CA LEU A 133 9.61 -6.49 0.48
C LEU A 133 9.40 -6.88 1.94
N MET A 134 10.31 -7.66 2.52
CA MET A 134 10.29 -8.05 3.93
C MET A 134 10.39 -6.83 4.85
N SER A 135 11.33 -5.92 4.54
CA SER A 135 11.47 -4.66 5.27
C SER A 135 10.20 -3.81 5.19
N VAL A 136 9.54 -3.80 4.03
CA VAL A 136 8.30 -3.06 3.80
C VAL A 136 7.13 -3.67 4.59
N TYR A 137 7.02 -4.99 4.55
CA TYR A 137 6.02 -5.73 5.32
C TYR A 137 6.17 -5.47 6.82
N GLU A 138 7.39 -5.57 7.36
CA GLU A 138 7.63 -5.39 8.79
C GLU A 138 7.19 -4.02 9.30
N TYR A 139 7.50 -2.93 8.58
CA TYR A 139 7.02 -1.62 9.01
C TYR A 139 5.51 -1.47 8.82
N THR A 140 4.94 -2.02 7.74
CA THR A 140 3.50 -1.91 7.48
C THR A 140 2.68 -2.55 8.61
N VAL A 141 3.20 -3.63 9.20
CA VAL A 141 2.57 -4.35 10.31
C VAL A 141 2.88 -3.72 11.67
N ARG A 142 4.10 -3.22 11.87
CA ARG A 142 4.55 -2.74 13.19
C ARG A 142 3.98 -1.38 13.57
N GLU A 143 3.76 -0.50 12.59
CA GLU A 143 3.42 0.89 12.86
C GLU A 143 1.94 1.05 13.26
N ASP A 144 1.68 1.55 14.48
CA ASP A 144 0.33 1.94 14.89
C ASP A 144 -0.05 3.26 14.22
N VAL A 145 -0.82 3.14 13.14
CA VAL A 145 -1.39 4.28 12.41
C VAL A 145 -2.70 4.78 13.00
N VAL A 146 -3.40 3.93 13.76
CA VAL A 146 -4.77 4.23 14.22
C VAL A 146 -4.71 5.25 15.34
N THR A 147 -3.87 5.04 16.35
CA THR A 147 -3.77 5.94 17.49
C THR A 147 -3.40 7.37 17.07
N PRO A 148 -2.39 7.60 16.21
CA PRO A 148 -2.06 8.94 15.71
C PRO A 148 -3.22 9.61 14.95
N VAL A 149 -3.93 8.86 14.10
CA VAL A 149 -5.07 9.38 13.34
C VAL A 149 -6.23 9.75 14.27
N VAL A 150 -6.59 8.87 15.22
CA VAL A 150 -7.64 9.13 16.21
C VAL A 150 -7.29 10.35 17.07
N ASN A 151 -6.04 10.46 17.51
CA ASN A 151 -5.55 11.61 18.25
C ASN A 151 -5.69 12.90 17.44
N ARG A 152 -5.43 12.85 16.14
CA ARG A 152 -5.57 14.01 15.25
C ARG A 152 -7.03 14.41 15.06
N ILE A 153 -7.93 13.45 14.83
CA ILE A 153 -9.36 13.71 14.73
C ILE A 153 -9.87 14.38 16.01
N ARG A 154 -9.54 13.80 17.17
CA ARG A 154 -9.90 14.37 18.47
C ARG A 154 -9.37 15.79 18.64
N PHE A 155 -8.09 16.03 18.32
CA PHE A 155 -7.50 17.37 18.40
C PHE A 155 -8.27 18.38 17.53
N VAL A 156 -8.55 18.04 16.26
CA VAL A 156 -9.24 18.95 15.34
C VAL A 156 -10.68 19.24 15.80
N VAL A 157 -11.39 18.23 16.31
CA VAL A 157 -12.76 18.40 16.84
C VAL A 157 -12.75 19.28 18.09
N GLU A 158 -11.83 19.05 19.02
CA GLU A 158 -11.71 19.85 20.25
C GLU A 158 -11.28 21.29 19.96
N ASP A 159 -10.36 21.49 19.02
CA ASP A 159 -9.88 22.81 18.59
C ASP A 159 -10.99 23.60 17.88
N PHE A 160 -11.75 22.94 17.01
CA PHE A 160 -12.94 23.51 16.40
C PHE A 160 -13.99 23.91 17.45
N ALA A 161 -14.31 23.02 18.39
CA ALA A 161 -15.27 23.30 19.46
C ALA A 161 -14.84 24.50 20.32
N ARG A 162 -13.56 24.56 20.71
CA ARG A 162 -13.00 25.72 21.43
C ARG A 162 -13.10 27.00 20.61
N SER A 163 -12.77 26.95 19.32
CA SER A 163 -12.84 28.11 18.43
C SER A 163 -14.26 28.67 18.30
N VAL A 164 -15.26 27.79 18.20
CA VAL A 164 -16.68 28.18 18.18
C VAL A 164 -17.09 28.89 19.46
N LEU A 165 -16.71 28.34 20.63
CA LEU A 165 -17.01 28.92 21.94
C LEU A 165 -16.36 30.29 22.14
N VAL A 166 -15.07 30.43 21.77
CA VAL A 166 -14.32 31.68 21.93
C VAL A 166 -14.79 32.77 20.99
N SER A 167 -15.15 32.42 19.75
CA SER A 167 -15.51 33.39 18.71
C SER A 167 -16.98 33.85 18.79
N GLY A 168 -17.78 33.30 19.70
CA GLY A 168 -19.18 33.68 19.87
C GLY A 168 -20.03 33.45 18.62
N VAL A 169 -19.74 32.39 17.87
CA VAL A 169 -20.39 32.10 16.58
C VAL A 169 -21.88 31.84 16.78
N ASP A 170 -22.72 32.38 15.89
CA ASP A 170 -24.14 32.06 15.84
C ASP A 170 -24.35 30.56 15.57
N ILE A 171 -24.78 29.84 16.60
CA ILE A 171 -24.98 28.39 16.58
C ILE A 171 -26.03 27.98 15.54
N VAL A 172 -27.03 28.82 15.26
CA VAL A 172 -28.08 28.50 14.28
C VAL A 172 -27.48 28.51 12.88
N ARG A 173 -26.72 29.55 12.53
CA ARG A 173 -26.02 29.61 11.24
C ARG A 173 -24.96 28.52 11.10
N LEU A 174 -24.28 28.16 12.19
CA LEU A 174 -23.29 27.08 12.19
C LEU A 174 -23.94 25.72 11.96
N LYS A 175 -25.08 25.43 12.59
CA LYS A 175 -25.86 24.21 12.36
C LYS A 175 -26.30 24.11 10.91
N ASP A 176 -26.71 25.22 10.30
CA ASP A 176 -27.11 25.27 8.89
C ASP A 176 -25.92 24.98 7.97
N ALA A 177 -24.77 25.62 8.22
CA ALA A 177 -23.56 25.43 7.42
C ALA A 177 -22.96 24.03 7.51
N LEU A 178 -23.16 23.34 8.65
CA LEU A 178 -22.71 21.96 8.87
C LEU A 178 -23.77 20.91 8.51
N GLU A 179 -24.92 21.33 7.98
CA GLU A 179 -26.05 20.46 7.64
C GLU A 179 -26.54 19.60 8.83
N LEU A 180 -26.37 20.07 10.07
CA LEU A 180 -26.71 19.35 11.30
C LEU A 180 -28.19 19.46 11.68
N ARG A 181 -29.07 19.87 10.76
CA ARG A 181 -30.52 19.89 11.00
C ARG A 181 -31.03 18.45 10.97
N GLY A 182 -31.27 17.91 12.16
CA GLY A 182 -31.70 16.55 12.39
C GLY A 182 -32.95 16.15 11.60
N GLY A 183 -32.99 14.86 11.26
CA GLY A 183 -34.13 14.19 10.68
C GLY A 183 -35.41 14.50 11.45
N SER A 184 -36.41 14.99 10.72
CA SER A 184 -37.80 14.77 11.06
C SER A 184 -38.01 13.27 11.14
N SER A 185 -38.48 12.82 12.30
CA SER A 185 -39.16 11.56 12.50
C SER A 185 -39.98 11.14 11.27
N GLU A 186 -39.67 9.97 10.71
CA GLU A 186 -40.74 9.12 10.18
C GLU A 186 -41.69 8.89 11.35
N SER A 187 -42.72 9.73 11.38
CA SER A 187 -43.82 9.64 12.31
C SER A 187 -44.79 8.68 11.65
N GLU A 188 -45.10 7.60 12.36
CA GLU A 188 -46.07 6.56 12.01
C GLU A 188 -47.35 7.14 11.38
N GLU A 189 -47.71 6.63 10.20
CA GLU A 189 -49.11 6.45 9.74
C GLU A 189 -49.28 5.04 9.17
#